data_AF-A0A920TY11-F1
#
_entry.id   AF-A0A920TY11-F1
#
_cell.length_a   1.000
_cell.length_b   1.000
_cell.length_c   1.000
_cell.angle_alpha   90.00
_cell.angle_beta   90.00
_cell.angle_gamma   90.00
#
_symmetry.space_group_name_H-M   'P 1'
#
loop_
_entity.id
_entity.type
_entity.pdbx_description
1 polymer ?
#
loop_
_entity_poly.entity_id
_entity_poly.type
_entity_poly.pdbx_seq_one_letter_code
_entity_poly.pdbx_strand_id
1 'polypeptide(L)'
;MLTFNPYDLTLIRDSVTLEEQAASSYIKTIESGDNKFEIGFITVPSFYQDFAARRRGDEYFKSTTNDVDNLVSELKEIGIDALIIDLRGNSGGLLDEAVSLTGLFVNEGPIVQLKDMDNNLEVINDPSNGAIYDGPLAVMIDRYSASASEIFAGAIQDYQRGLVIGQKSFGKGSVQNLYPLDRYSRYQSKKGFGQLTLTIAKYYRITGEGTQNRGVEPDISLPSFIDADIIGEETKNNPLPWDKIESLDFKAHTNFQPYISDVEKNYQIRKSENRALDVLIEDITEFRNISQVNSVSLNMEIRKSERDRRSAANSERRKGKLEQLGFEDDKSFEDFSTETILNEAYLMVIDLIESYDEEYTVRSSEGSLVISKNQD
;
A
#
# COMPACT_ATOMS: atom_id res chain seq x y z
N MET A 1 20.59 52.55 3.44
CA MET A 1 21.26 51.54 2.59
C MET A 1 21.38 50.27 3.42
N LEU A 2 20.65 49.21 3.08
CA LEU A 2 20.84 47.89 3.71
C LEU A 2 22.06 47.25 3.07
N THR A 3 23.13 47.06 3.84
CA THR A 3 24.31 46.29 3.45
C THR A 3 23.96 44.81 3.48
N PHE A 4 23.64 44.22 2.34
CA PHE A 4 23.61 42.76 2.20
C PHE A 4 25.05 42.28 2.09
N ASN A 5 25.54 41.57 3.11
CA ASN A 5 26.78 40.80 3.01
C ASN A 5 26.42 39.39 2.51
N PRO A 6 26.75 39.03 1.26
CA PRO A 6 26.55 37.67 0.78
C PRO A 6 27.45 36.71 1.57
N TYR A 7 26.89 35.57 1.97
CA TYR A 7 27.64 34.45 2.53
C TYR A 7 27.97 33.49 1.40
N ASP A 8 29.26 33.30 1.13
CA ASP A 8 29.74 32.32 0.15
C ASP A 8 29.86 30.94 0.83
N LEU A 9 28.90 30.06 0.54
CA LEU A 9 28.91 28.67 0.99
C LEU A 9 29.39 27.77 -0.16
N THR A 10 30.57 27.17 -0.02
CA THR A 10 31.08 26.18 -0.98
C THR A 10 30.80 24.77 -0.43
N LEU A 11 29.90 24.04 -1.09
CA LEU A 11 29.61 22.64 -0.77
C LEU A 11 30.35 21.73 -1.76
N ILE A 12 31.03 20.71 -1.25
CA ILE A 12 31.59 19.63 -2.06
C ILE A 12 30.43 18.67 -2.37
N ARG A 13 30.28 18.29 -3.64
CA ARG A 13 29.27 17.31 -4.04
C ARG A 13 29.64 15.95 -3.48
N ASP A 14 28.66 15.31 -2.84
CA ASP A 14 28.73 13.92 -2.40
C ASP A 14 27.50 13.16 -2.92
N SER A 15 27.54 11.82 -2.92
CA SER A 15 26.36 11.01 -3.17
C SER A 15 25.44 11.07 -1.96
N VAL A 16 24.21 11.54 -2.15
CA VAL A 16 23.18 11.54 -1.10
C VAL A 16 22.43 10.22 -1.18
N THR A 17 22.55 9.39 -0.14
CA THR A 17 21.65 8.24 0.07
C THR A 17 20.35 8.75 0.68
N LEU A 18 19.24 8.59 -0.04
CA LEU A 18 17.91 8.91 0.47
C LEU A 18 17.42 7.73 1.33
N GLU A 19 17.91 7.65 2.56
CA GLU A 19 17.48 6.60 3.52
C GLU A 19 15.96 6.65 3.77
N GLU A 20 15.37 7.85 3.76
CA GLU A 20 13.92 8.07 3.88
C GLU A 20 13.09 7.47 2.72
N GLN A 21 13.73 7.06 1.61
CA GLN A 21 13.07 6.40 0.48
C GLN A 21 13.20 4.87 0.52
N ALA A 22 13.83 4.33 1.55
CA ALA A 22 13.94 2.88 1.74
C ALA A 22 12.71 2.33 2.47
N ALA A 23 12.48 1.03 2.31
CA ALA A 23 11.53 0.32 3.18
C ALA A 23 11.98 0.42 4.63
N SER A 24 11.04 0.55 5.55
CA SER A 24 11.29 0.60 6.99
C SER A 24 10.26 -0.23 7.73
N SER A 25 10.60 -0.67 8.95
CA SER A 25 9.70 -1.47 9.76
C SER A 25 9.62 -1.02 11.21
N TYR A 26 8.52 -1.38 11.87
CA TYR A 26 8.39 -1.36 13.32
C TYR A 26 7.48 -2.48 13.78
N ILE A 27 7.48 -2.75 15.09
CA ILE A 27 6.55 -3.68 15.72
C ILE A 27 5.52 -2.88 16.50
N LYS A 28 4.25 -3.20 16.29
CA LYS A 28 3.14 -2.71 17.09
C LYS A 28 2.66 -3.83 18.00
N THR A 29 2.89 -3.66 19.29
CA THR A 29 2.28 -4.48 20.32
C THR A 29 0.83 -4.04 20.56
N ILE A 30 -0.11 -4.98 20.53
CA ILE A 30 -1.52 -4.76 20.89
C ILE A 30 -1.94 -5.79 21.95
N GLU A 31 -2.58 -5.32 23.01
CA GLU A 31 -3.22 -6.19 24.01
C GLU A 31 -4.70 -6.34 23.65
N SER A 32 -5.17 -7.58 23.51
CA SER A 32 -6.58 -7.89 23.26
C SER A 32 -7.01 -9.05 24.16
N GLY A 33 -7.90 -8.75 25.11
CA GLY A 33 -8.26 -9.70 26.18
C GLY A 33 -7.05 -10.04 27.06
N ASP A 34 -6.79 -11.34 27.24
CA ASP A 34 -5.64 -11.85 27.98
C ASP A 34 -4.41 -12.09 27.09
N ASN A 35 -4.54 -11.85 25.78
CA ASN A 35 -3.50 -12.10 24.79
C ASN A 35 -2.75 -10.82 24.41
N LYS A 36 -1.48 -10.99 24.07
CA LYS A 36 -0.61 -9.95 23.57
C LYS A 36 -0.18 -10.34 22.16
N PHE A 37 -0.42 -9.45 21.19
CA PHE A 37 -0.10 -9.65 19.79
C PHE A 37 1.01 -8.69 19.35
N GLU A 38 2.03 -9.22 18.67
CA GLU A 38 3.14 -8.48 18.08
C GLU A 38 2.94 -8.39 16.56
N ILE A 39 2.53 -7.22 16.07
CA ILE A 39 2.25 -7.00 14.65
C ILE A 39 3.45 -6.33 14.00
N GLY A 40 4.09 -7.01 13.05
CA GLY A 40 5.09 -6.40 12.19
C GLY A 40 4.45 -5.45 11.18
N PHE A 41 5.01 -4.26 11.03
CA PHE A 41 4.54 -3.27 10.07
C PHE A 41 5.71 -2.84 9.19
N ILE A 42 5.60 -2.98 7.87
CA ILE A 42 6.61 -2.56 6.90
C ILE A 42 6.00 -1.51 5.98
N THR A 43 6.60 -0.32 5.95
CA THR A 43 6.27 0.72 4.98
C THR A 43 7.14 0.57 3.75
N VAL A 44 6.52 0.47 2.57
CA VAL A 44 7.24 0.47 1.29
C VAL A 44 6.88 1.77 0.54
N PRO A 45 7.76 2.79 0.53
CA PRO A 45 7.44 4.09 -0.06
C PRO A 45 7.47 4.09 -1.60
N SER A 46 8.27 3.21 -2.21
CA SER A 46 8.35 3.02 -3.66
C SER A 46 8.99 1.66 -4.00
N PHE A 47 8.88 1.25 -5.26
CA PHE A 47 9.56 0.05 -5.79
C PHE A 47 10.88 0.46 -6.47
N TYR A 48 11.99 0.39 -5.74
CA TYR A 48 13.30 0.95 -6.11
C TYR A 48 14.39 -0.11 -6.25
N GLN A 49 15.47 0.26 -6.97
CA GLN A 49 16.67 -0.56 -7.10
C GLN A 49 17.90 0.29 -7.45
N ASP A 50 19.06 -0.05 -6.90
CA ASP A 50 20.37 0.45 -7.35
C ASP A 50 20.80 -0.26 -8.66
N PHE A 51 20.44 0.35 -9.78
CA PHE A 51 20.85 -0.11 -11.11
C PHE A 51 22.36 -0.13 -11.35
N ALA A 52 23.13 0.72 -10.68
CA ALA A 52 24.57 0.77 -10.88
C ALA A 52 25.23 -0.44 -10.20
N ALA A 53 24.83 -0.74 -8.96
CA ALA A 53 25.27 -1.93 -8.23
C ALA A 53 24.86 -3.22 -8.94
N ARG A 54 23.59 -3.34 -9.35
CA ARG A 54 23.12 -4.50 -10.11
C ARG A 54 23.90 -4.72 -11.41
N ARG A 55 24.21 -3.66 -12.17
CA ARG A 55 25.03 -3.76 -13.40
C ARG A 55 26.48 -4.16 -13.17
N ARG A 56 27.05 -3.81 -12.00
CA ARG A 56 28.39 -4.27 -11.61
C ARG A 56 28.40 -5.75 -11.21
N GLY A 57 27.24 -6.34 -10.95
CA GLY A 57 27.11 -7.70 -10.43
C GLY A 57 27.43 -7.78 -8.94
N ASP A 58 27.22 -6.68 -8.20
CA ASP A 58 27.37 -6.68 -6.75
C ASP A 58 26.40 -7.72 -6.16
N GLU A 59 26.90 -8.61 -5.29
CA GLU A 59 26.13 -9.71 -4.69
C GLU A 59 24.91 -9.18 -3.90
N TYR A 60 25.12 -8.05 -3.21
CA TYR A 60 24.07 -7.31 -2.54
C TYR A 60 23.99 -5.91 -3.14
N PHE A 61 22.80 -5.52 -3.56
CA PHE A 61 22.47 -4.17 -3.96
C PHE A 61 21.17 -3.75 -3.29
N LYS A 62 21.04 -2.43 -3.07
CA LYS A 62 19.84 -1.87 -2.47
C LYS A 62 18.66 -2.03 -3.41
N SER A 63 17.61 -2.69 -2.94
CA SER A 63 16.35 -2.84 -3.66
C SER A 63 15.19 -3.05 -2.69
N THR A 64 13.97 -2.79 -3.13
CA THR A 64 12.79 -3.00 -2.30
C THR A 64 12.70 -4.45 -1.85
N THR A 65 12.94 -5.41 -2.75
CA THR A 65 12.85 -6.83 -2.43
C THR A 65 13.88 -7.24 -1.37
N ASN A 66 15.15 -6.86 -1.55
CA ASN A 66 16.21 -7.22 -0.60
C ASN A 66 16.01 -6.53 0.75
N ASP A 67 15.60 -5.27 0.76
CA ASP A 67 15.35 -4.54 2.00
C ASP A 67 14.17 -5.16 2.75
N VAL A 68 13.06 -5.50 2.07
CA VAL A 68 11.91 -6.16 2.71
C VAL A 68 12.22 -7.58 3.17
N ASP A 69 12.98 -8.38 2.41
CA ASP A 69 13.42 -9.72 2.83
C ASP A 69 14.19 -9.69 4.16
N ASN A 70 15.14 -8.75 4.28
CA ASN A 70 15.88 -8.53 5.52
C ASN A 70 14.96 -8.12 6.67
N LEU A 71 14.07 -7.13 6.46
CA LEU A 71 13.14 -6.67 7.49
C LEU A 71 12.17 -7.77 7.94
N VAL A 72 11.65 -8.58 7.01
CA VAL A 72 10.79 -9.72 7.33
C VAL A 72 11.56 -10.77 8.14
N SER A 73 12.81 -11.05 7.77
CA SER A 73 13.67 -11.98 8.52
C SER A 73 13.91 -11.50 9.95
N GLU A 74 14.24 -10.22 10.15
CA GLU A 74 14.40 -9.62 11.48
C GLU A 74 13.12 -9.69 12.32
N LEU A 75 11.97 -9.35 11.73
CA LEU A 75 10.67 -9.40 12.41
C LEU A 75 10.29 -10.85 12.79
N LYS A 76 10.60 -11.83 11.94
CA LYS A 76 10.39 -13.25 12.23
C LYS A 76 11.25 -13.74 13.38
N GLU A 77 12.50 -13.29 13.48
CA GLU A 77 13.38 -13.65 14.62
C GLU A 77 12.83 -13.12 15.95
N ILE A 78 12.15 -11.97 15.93
CA ILE A 78 11.47 -11.41 17.11
C ILE A 78 10.18 -12.19 17.45
N GLY A 79 9.56 -12.82 16.46
CA GLY A 79 8.36 -13.64 16.63
C GLY A 79 7.06 -12.88 16.49
N ILE A 80 6.92 -12.06 15.44
CA ILE A 80 5.66 -11.39 15.11
C ILE A 80 4.54 -12.41 14.81
N ASP A 81 3.32 -12.08 15.23
CA ASP A 81 2.13 -12.91 14.98
C ASP A 81 1.53 -12.65 13.59
N ALA A 82 1.69 -11.43 13.08
CA ALA A 82 1.20 -11.04 11.76
C ALA A 82 2.03 -9.92 11.13
N LEU A 83 1.89 -9.74 9.81
CA LEU A 83 2.60 -8.74 9.03
C LEU A 83 1.64 -7.82 8.26
N ILE A 84 1.88 -6.52 8.31
CA ILE A 84 1.23 -5.51 7.47
C ILE A 84 2.26 -4.90 6.53
N ILE A 85 1.97 -4.91 5.23
CA ILE A 85 2.71 -4.16 4.21
C ILE A 85 1.93 -2.89 3.86
N ASP A 86 2.48 -1.73 4.17
CA ASP A 86 1.85 -0.44 3.86
C ASP A 86 2.34 0.13 2.53
N LEU A 87 1.41 0.21 1.58
CA LEU A 87 1.58 0.78 0.24
C LEU A 87 0.78 2.08 0.06
N ARG A 88 0.21 2.65 1.12
CA ARG A 88 -0.47 3.95 1.04
C ARG A 88 0.51 5.02 0.58
N GLY A 89 0.08 5.89 -0.35
CA GLY A 89 0.97 6.89 -0.95
C GLY A 89 1.99 6.34 -1.97
N ASN A 90 2.15 5.02 -2.11
CA ASN A 90 3.15 4.43 -3.01
C ASN A 90 2.68 4.43 -4.47
N SER A 91 3.17 5.41 -5.23
CA SER A 91 2.88 5.60 -6.67
C SER A 91 3.48 4.53 -7.62
N GLY A 92 4.14 3.52 -7.07
CA GLY A 92 4.72 2.38 -7.77
C GLY A 92 6.24 2.46 -7.92
N GLY A 93 6.74 1.97 -9.06
CA GLY A 93 8.17 1.92 -9.35
C GLY A 93 8.47 0.79 -10.32
N LEU A 94 9.54 0.04 -10.05
CA LEU A 94 10.02 -1.01 -10.94
C LEU A 94 9.12 -2.25 -10.90
N LEU A 95 8.77 -2.73 -12.10
CA LEU A 95 7.97 -3.94 -12.28
C LEU A 95 8.67 -5.18 -11.70
N ASP A 96 9.97 -5.34 -11.98
CA ASP A 96 10.78 -6.46 -11.49
C ASP A 96 10.78 -6.53 -9.95
N GLU A 97 10.78 -5.38 -9.27
CA GLU A 97 10.71 -5.33 -7.81
C GLU A 97 9.31 -5.68 -7.30
N ALA A 98 8.22 -5.33 -8.00
CA ALA A 98 6.88 -5.78 -7.61
C ALA A 98 6.74 -7.30 -7.74
N VAL A 99 7.25 -7.87 -8.83
CA VAL A 99 7.23 -9.31 -9.06
C VAL A 99 8.06 -10.03 -8.00
N SER A 100 9.30 -9.60 -7.79
CA SER A 100 10.22 -10.23 -6.84
C SER A 100 9.73 -10.07 -5.39
N LEU A 101 9.19 -8.90 -5.01
CA LEU A 101 8.60 -8.68 -3.70
C LEU A 101 7.37 -9.58 -3.48
N THR A 102 6.54 -9.78 -4.50
CA THR A 102 5.38 -10.69 -4.39
C THR A 102 5.84 -12.11 -4.09
N GLY A 103 6.91 -12.57 -4.74
CA GLY A 103 7.54 -13.87 -4.50
C GLY A 103 7.94 -14.15 -3.07
N LEU A 104 8.22 -13.12 -2.27
CA LEU A 104 8.50 -13.29 -0.84
C LEU A 104 7.29 -13.84 -0.05
N PHE A 105 6.07 -13.68 -0.57
CA PHE A 105 4.84 -14.02 0.15
C PHE A 105 3.99 -15.08 -0.54
N VAL A 106 4.15 -15.28 -1.85
CA VAL A 106 3.47 -16.34 -2.59
C VAL A 106 4.45 -17.46 -2.90
N ASN A 107 3.92 -18.65 -3.16
CA ASN A 107 4.74 -19.75 -3.68
C ASN A 107 4.98 -19.53 -5.19
N GLU A 108 5.52 -20.54 -5.85
CA GLU A 108 5.74 -20.52 -7.30
C GLU A 108 4.44 -20.29 -8.11
N GLY A 109 4.53 -19.40 -9.10
CA GLY A 109 3.46 -19.16 -10.06
C GLY A 109 3.58 -17.85 -10.85
N PRO A 110 2.63 -17.58 -11.75
CA PRO A 110 2.57 -16.30 -12.45
C PRO A 110 2.23 -15.16 -11.49
N ILE A 111 2.78 -13.97 -11.69
CA ILE A 111 2.45 -12.78 -10.88
C ILE A 111 1.66 -11.76 -11.69
N VAL A 112 2.04 -11.57 -12.95
CA VAL A 112 1.44 -10.54 -13.80
C VAL A 112 1.55 -10.94 -15.27
N GLN A 113 0.58 -10.52 -16.06
CA GLN A 113 0.57 -10.68 -17.51
C GLN A 113 0.76 -9.32 -18.17
N LEU A 114 1.65 -9.22 -19.15
CA LEU A 114 1.83 -8.05 -19.99
C LEU A 114 1.24 -8.30 -21.37
N LYS A 115 0.53 -7.30 -21.90
CA LYS A 115 0.08 -7.27 -23.29
C LYS A 115 0.66 -6.06 -24.00
N ASP A 116 1.49 -6.30 -25.00
CA ASP A 116 2.10 -5.24 -25.79
C ASP A 116 1.16 -4.68 -26.88
N MET A 117 1.65 -3.71 -27.64
CA MET A 117 0.91 -3.06 -28.74
C MET A 117 0.61 -4.01 -29.92
N ASP A 118 1.37 -5.08 -30.08
CA ASP A 118 1.20 -6.10 -31.13
C ASP A 118 0.28 -7.25 -30.67
N ASN A 119 -0.30 -7.15 -29.46
CA ASN A 119 -1.10 -8.16 -28.76
C ASN A 119 -0.32 -9.41 -28.33
N ASN A 120 1.01 -9.34 -28.23
CA ASN A 120 1.77 -10.41 -27.61
C ASN A 120 1.49 -10.42 -26.11
N LEU A 121 1.29 -11.62 -25.55
CA LEU A 121 1.13 -11.85 -24.14
C LEU A 121 2.44 -12.41 -23.56
N GLU A 122 2.94 -11.77 -22.51
CA GLU A 122 4.07 -12.22 -21.72
C GLU A 122 3.59 -12.48 -20.30
N VAL A 123 3.90 -13.64 -19.75
CA VAL A 123 3.62 -13.99 -18.36
C VAL A 123 4.91 -13.85 -17.57
N ILE A 124 4.90 -13.01 -16.55
CA ILE A 124 6.03 -12.85 -15.64
C ILE A 124 5.73 -13.66 -14.38
N ASN A 125 6.59 -14.64 -14.12
CA ASN A 125 6.49 -15.54 -12.97
C ASN A 125 7.36 -15.04 -11.81
N ASP A 126 7.05 -15.54 -10.62
CA ASP A 126 7.91 -15.38 -9.44
C ASP A 126 9.34 -15.90 -9.72
N PRO A 127 10.39 -15.10 -9.50
CA PRO A 127 11.78 -15.56 -9.57
C PRO A 127 12.22 -16.41 -8.37
N SER A 128 11.46 -16.46 -7.28
CA SER A 128 11.83 -17.06 -6.00
C SER A 128 11.37 -18.53 -5.86
N ASN A 129 12.07 -19.30 -5.01
CA ASN A 129 11.70 -20.66 -4.66
C ASN A 129 11.05 -20.71 -3.27
N GLY A 130 9.89 -20.05 -3.13
CA GLY A 130 9.00 -20.20 -1.97
C GLY A 130 8.93 -18.99 -1.05
N ALA A 131 7.78 -18.87 -0.38
CA ALA A 131 7.50 -17.76 0.52
C ALA A 131 8.44 -17.75 1.73
N ILE A 132 8.95 -16.57 2.09
CA ILE A 132 9.76 -16.36 3.29
C ILE A 132 8.90 -16.14 4.53
N TYR A 133 7.61 -15.84 4.36
CA TYR A 133 6.67 -15.60 5.45
C TYR A 133 5.34 -16.29 5.16
N ASP A 134 4.89 -17.14 6.08
CA ASP A 134 3.64 -17.93 5.98
C ASP A 134 2.53 -17.44 6.92
N GLY A 135 2.83 -16.51 7.83
CA GLY A 135 1.85 -16.00 8.80
C GLY A 135 0.76 -15.12 8.18
N PRO A 136 -0.24 -14.70 8.98
CA PRO A 136 -1.26 -13.74 8.58
C PRO A 136 -0.66 -12.46 7.99
N LEU A 137 -1.12 -12.10 6.79
CA LEU A 137 -0.62 -10.98 6.01
C LEU A 137 -1.76 -10.04 5.67
N ALA A 138 -1.53 -8.74 5.84
CA ALA A 138 -2.38 -7.70 5.26
C ALA A 138 -1.57 -6.70 4.44
N VAL A 139 -2.23 -6.09 3.45
CA VAL A 139 -1.66 -5.04 2.60
C VAL A 139 -2.56 -3.82 2.68
N MET A 140 -2.01 -2.68 3.08
CA MET A 140 -2.73 -1.41 3.12
C MET A 140 -2.53 -0.66 1.81
N ILE A 141 -3.63 -0.26 1.16
CA ILE A 141 -3.61 0.54 -0.06
C ILE A 141 -4.50 1.79 0.06
N ASP A 142 -4.19 2.80 -0.72
CA ASP A 142 -5.05 3.97 -0.89
C ASP A 142 -5.12 4.43 -2.36
N ARG A 143 -5.82 5.54 -2.62
CA ARG A 143 -5.95 6.09 -3.98
C ARG A 143 -4.63 6.57 -4.60
N TYR A 144 -3.54 6.66 -3.85
CA TYR A 144 -2.22 6.96 -4.38
C TYR A 144 -1.38 5.70 -4.64
N SER A 145 -1.78 4.54 -4.11
CA SER A 145 -1.21 3.24 -4.47
C SER A 145 -1.40 2.97 -5.96
N ALA A 146 -0.32 2.87 -6.74
CA ALA A 146 -0.39 2.76 -8.20
C ALA A 146 0.63 1.78 -8.78
N SER A 147 0.36 1.28 -9.99
CA SER A 147 1.31 0.53 -10.81
C SER A 147 1.86 -0.72 -10.08
N ALA A 148 3.15 -0.74 -9.76
CA ALA A 148 3.80 -1.81 -9.00
C ALA A 148 3.07 -2.17 -7.69
N SER A 149 2.54 -1.18 -6.95
CA SER A 149 1.74 -1.41 -5.74
C SER A 149 0.46 -2.20 -6.02
N GLU A 150 -0.17 -1.94 -7.16
CA GLU A 150 -1.40 -2.61 -7.59
C GLU A 150 -1.14 -4.03 -8.07
N ILE A 151 0.04 -4.29 -8.65
CA ILE A 151 0.48 -5.64 -9.01
C ILE A 151 0.67 -6.47 -7.73
N PHE A 152 1.40 -5.94 -6.75
CA PHE A 152 1.61 -6.62 -5.47
C PHE A 152 0.28 -6.88 -4.75
N ALA A 153 -0.52 -5.84 -4.49
CA ALA A 153 -1.79 -6.00 -3.78
C ALA A 153 -2.77 -6.91 -4.53
N GLY A 154 -2.87 -6.78 -5.86
CA GLY A 154 -3.71 -7.63 -6.69
C GLY A 154 -3.28 -9.09 -6.65
N ALA A 155 -1.97 -9.37 -6.68
CA ALA A 155 -1.45 -10.72 -6.58
C ALA A 155 -1.69 -11.34 -5.20
N ILE A 156 -1.52 -10.59 -4.11
CA ILE A 156 -1.85 -11.07 -2.75
C ILE A 156 -3.33 -11.47 -2.65
N GLN A 157 -4.23 -10.68 -3.25
CA GLN A 157 -5.65 -11.01 -3.36
C GLN A 157 -5.91 -12.24 -4.23
N ASP A 158 -5.35 -12.29 -5.44
CA ASP A 158 -5.61 -13.36 -6.40
C ASP A 158 -5.14 -14.72 -5.87
N TYR A 159 -3.95 -14.74 -5.25
CA TYR A 159 -3.43 -15.92 -4.57
C TYR A 159 -4.13 -16.25 -3.27
N GLN A 160 -5.07 -15.42 -2.81
CA GLN A 160 -5.74 -15.58 -1.52
C GLN A 160 -4.72 -15.73 -0.38
N ARG A 161 -3.64 -14.95 -0.47
CA ARG A 161 -2.49 -15.02 0.45
C ARG A 161 -2.70 -14.13 1.66
N GLY A 162 -3.40 -13.01 1.52
CA GLY A 162 -3.58 -12.05 2.59
C GLY A 162 -4.71 -11.09 2.31
N LEU A 163 -5.02 -10.26 3.31
CA LEU A 163 -6.11 -9.30 3.29
C LEU A 163 -5.64 -7.96 2.69
N VAL A 164 -6.33 -7.43 1.69
CA VAL A 164 -6.09 -6.07 1.19
C VAL A 164 -7.10 -5.12 1.83
N ILE A 165 -6.63 -4.09 2.53
CA ILE A 165 -7.47 -3.13 3.26
C ILE A 165 -7.16 -1.69 2.87
N GLY A 166 -8.13 -0.80 3.04
CA GLY A 166 -7.93 0.64 2.84
C GLY A 166 -8.89 1.22 1.82
N GLN A 167 -8.38 1.88 0.79
CA GLN A 167 -9.19 2.48 -0.27
C GLN A 167 -8.81 1.89 -1.61
N LYS A 168 -9.77 1.83 -2.55
CA LYS A 168 -9.52 1.53 -3.97
C LYS A 168 -8.22 2.19 -4.43
N SER A 169 -7.36 1.46 -5.14
CA SER A 169 -6.10 2.00 -5.64
C SER A 169 -6.27 2.96 -6.83
N PHE A 170 -5.17 3.48 -7.37
CA PHE A 170 -5.18 4.53 -8.38
C PHE A 170 -5.75 4.10 -9.74
N GLY A 171 -5.45 2.88 -10.21
CA GLY A 171 -5.90 2.33 -11.48
C GLY A 171 -4.91 2.42 -12.64
N LYS A 172 -3.61 2.48 -12.39
CA LYS A 172 -2.59 2.65 -13.45
C LYS A 172 -2.20 1.30 -14.05
N GLY A 173 -3.00 0.78 -14.97
CA GLY A 173 -2.78 -0.53 -15.63
C GLY A 173 -1.86 -0.54 -16.85
N SER A 174 -0.95 0.43 -16.97
CA SER A 174 -0.08 0.58 -18.14
C SER A 174 1.40 0.63 -17.79
N VAL A 175 2.22 0.06 -18.68
CA VAL A 175 3.68 0.03 -18.58
C VAL A 175 4.26 1.09 -19.50
N GLN A 176 5.15 1.91 -18.95
CA GLN A 176 5.83 2.95 -19.69
C GLN A 176 7.32 2.67 -19.78
N ASN A 177 7.89 2.97 -20.94
CA ASN A 177 9.32 2.91 -21.18
C ASN A 177 9.90 4.30 -21.43
N LEU A 178 11.14 4.49 -20.98
CA LEU A 178 11.90 5.73 -21.13
C LEU A 178 12.88 5.58 -22.30
N TYR A 179 12.78 6.48 -23.27
CA TYR A 179 13.63 6.52 -24.44
C TYR A 179 14.54 7.75 -24.37
N PRO A 180 15.81 7.61 -23.93
CA PRO A 180 16.77 8.71 -23.93
C PRO A 180 17.05 9.15 -25.37
N LEU A 181 16.71 10.40 -25.69
CA LEU A 181 16.81 10.91 -27.06
C LEU A 181 18.27 11.01 -27.53
N ASP A 182 19.21 11.07 -26.59
CA ASP A 182 20.65 10.98 -26.84
C ASP A 182 21.07 9.72 -27.62
N ARG A 183 20.36 8.59 -27.45
CA ARG A 183 20.66 7.34 -28.19
C ARG A 183 20.25 7.41 -29.66
N TYR A 184 19.34 8.30 -30.01
CA TYR A 184 18.75 8.42 -31.35
C TYR A 184 19.22 9.67 -32.09
N SER A 185 19.92 10.59 -31.40
CA SER A 185 20.45 11.81 -31.99
C SER A 185 21.75 11.55 -32.75
N ARG A 186 21.88 12.16 -33.93
CA ARG A 186 23.15 12.23 -34.67
C ARG A 186 24.09 13.34 -34.16
N TYR A 187 23.57 14.23 -33.32
CA TYR A 187 24.30 15.36 -32.76
C TYR A 187 24.65 15.08 -31.30
N GLN A 188 25.74 15.65 -30.80
CA GLN A 188 26.12 15.54 -29.38
C GLN A 188 25.65 16.78 -28.63
N SER A 189 25.00 16.59 -27.48
CA SER A 189 24.60 17.66 -26.57
C SER A 189 25.31 17.48 -25.23
N LYS A 190 26.01 18.51 -24.75
CA LYS A 190 26.61 18.50 -23.42
C LYS A 190 25.56 18.49 -22.30
N LYS A 191 24.33 18.97 -22.59
CA LYS A 191 23.21 19.00 -21.64
C LYS A 191 22.29 17.77 -21.76
N GLY A 192 22.51 16.88 -22.73
CA GLY A 192 21.57 15.85 -23.14
C GLY A 192 20.45 16.38 -24.03
N PHE A 193 19.67 15.49 -24.62
CA PHE A 193 18.44 15.83 -25.38
C PHE A 193 17.16 15.55 -24.59
N GLY A 194 17.29 15.03 -23.37
CA GLY A 194 16.16 14.60 -22.55
C GLY A 194 15.66 13.21 -22.97
N GLN A 195 14.43 12.89 -22.58
CA GLN A 195 13.85 11.57 -22.75
C GLN A 195 12.38 11.65 -23.14
N LEU A 196 11.90 10.61 -23.81
CA LEU A 196 10.51 10.41 -24.18
C LEU A 196 9.94 9.24 -23.37
N THR A 197 8.80 9.45 -22.71
CA THR A 197 8.08 8.39 -21.99
C THR A 197 6.91 7.91 -22.82
N LEU A 198 6.89 6.62 -23.19
CA LEU A 198 5.79 6.03 -23.97
C LEU A 198 5.18 4.87 -23.22
N THR A 199 3.86 4.78 -23.25
CA THR A 199 3.15 3.55 -22.90
C THR A 199 3.42 2.50 -23.98
N ILE A 200 3.93 1.35 -23.57
CA ILE A 200 4.32 0.25 -24.48
C ILE A 200 3.51 -1.03 -24.28
N ALA A 201 2.86 -1.17 -23.12
CA ALA A 201 2.06 -2.34 -22.78
C ALA A 201 1.00 -2.00 -21.74
N LYS A 202 0.04 -2.91 -21.58
CA LYS A 202 -0.86 -2.98 -20.42
C LYS A 202 -0.49 -4.19 -19.57
N TYR A 203 -0.72 -4.10 -18.27
CA TYR A 203 -0.60 -5.26 -17.39
C TYR A 203 -1.94 -5.72 -16.86
N TYR A 204 -2.04 -7.01 -16.57
CA TYR A 204 -3.23 -7.71 -16.15
C TYR A 204 -2.91 -8.63 -14.99
N ARG A 205 -3.91 -8.82 -14.13
CA ARG A 205 -3.88 -9.79 -13.04
C ARG A 205 -3.79 -11.21 -13.60
N ILE A 206 -3.42 -12.16 -12.74
CA ILE A 206 -3.36 -13.59 -13.11
C ILE A 206 -4.76 -14.17 -13.37
N THR A 207 -5.79 -13.53 -12.81
CA THR A 207 -7.20 -13.78 -13.12
C THR A 207 -7.65 -13.25 -14.48
N GLY A 208 -6.77 -12.53 -15.20
CA GLY A 208 -7.04 -11.90 -16.50
C GLY A 208 -7.70 -10.51 -16.40
N GLU A 209 -8.13 -10.09 -15.21
CA GLU A 209 -8.72 -8.76 -15.01
C GLU A 209 -7.67 -7.65 -15.14
N GLY A 210 -7.98 -6.59 -15.89
CA GLY A 210 -7.12 -5.40 -15.97
C GLY A 210 -7.28 -4.48 -14.76
N THR A 211 -6.22 -3.76 -14.39
CA THR A 211 -6.28 -2.71 -13.36
C THR A 211 -6.50 -1.32 -13.95
N GLN A 212 -6.34 -1.13 -15.27
CA GLN A 212 -6.48 0.18 -15.91
C GLN A 212 -7.85 0.81 -15.60
N ASN A 213 -7.88 2.01 -15.02
CA ASN A 213 -9.07 2.78 -14.59
C ASN A 213 -9.91 2.15 -13.45
N ARG A 214 -9.57 0.94 -13.00
CA ARG A 214 -10.28 0.25 -11.91
C ARG A 214 -9.44 0.05 -10.67
N GLY A 215 -8.14 -0.10 -10.82
CA GLY A 215 -7.24 -0.45 -9.74
C GLY A 215 -7.56 -1.79 -9.11
N VAL A 216 -7.14 -1.91 -7.86
CA VAL A 216 -7.43 -2.98 -6.92
C VAL A 216 -8.45 -2.43 -5.94
N GLU A 217 -9.62 -3.07 -5.89
CA GLU A 217 -10.60 -2.83 -4.84
C GLU A 217 -10.13 -3.59 -3.59
N PRO A 218 -10.02 -2.95 -2.42
CA PRO A 218 -9.66 -3.65 -1.19
C PRO A 218 -10.76 -4.63 -0.80
N ASP A 219 -10.39 -5.71 -0.11
CA ASP A 219 -11.33 -6.65 0.48
C ASP A 219 -12.20 -5.97 1.54
N ILE A 220 -11.59 -5.08 2.34
CA ILE A 220 -12.27 -4.26 3.34
C ILE A 220 -11.93 -2.78 3.17
N SER A 221 -12.96 -1.98 2.95
CA SER A 221 -12.82 -0.53 2.76
C SER A 221 -12.77 0.24 4.08
N LEU A 222 -11.76 1.10 4.22
CA LEU A 222 -11.59 2.05 5.31
C LEU A 222 -11.90 3.49 4.86
N PRO A 223 -12.38 4.38 5.75
CA PRO A 223 -12.61 5.78 5.43
C PRO A 223 -11.32 6.50 4.98
N SER A 224 -11.44 7.42 4.03
CA SER A 224 -10.29 8.17 3.50
C SER A 224 -10.66 9.61 3.14
N PHE A 225 -9.73 10.53 3.40
CA PHE A 225 -9.79 11.93 2.95
C PHE A 225 -9.45 12.11 1.48
N ILE A 226 -8.90 11.09 0.82
CA ILE A 226 -8.54 11.16 -0.60
C ILE A 226 -9.82 11.04 -1.42
N ASP A 227 -10.12 12.10 -2.16
CA ASP A 227 -11.30 12.18 -3.01
C ASP A 227 -11.09 11.36 -4.30
N ALA A 228 -11.84 10.26 -4.41
CA ALA A 228 -11.76 9.35 -5.55
C ALA A 228 -12.29 9.96 -6.85
N ASP A 229 -13.12 11.02 -6.77
CA ASP A 229 -13.63 11.74 -7.95
C ASP A 229 -12.56 12.66 -8.57
N ILE A 230 -11.50 12.97 -7.80
CA ILE A 230 -10.41 13.84 -8.21
C ILE A 230 -9.16 13.01 -8.51
N ILE A 231 -8.83 12.05 -7.64
CA ILE A 231 -7.63 11.24 -7.73
C ILE A 231 -7.98 9.86 -8.26
N GLY A 232 -7.43 9.52 -9.42
CA GLY A 232 -7.51 8.21 -10.07
C GLY A 232 -6.96 8.26 -11.48
N GLU A 233 -6.73 7.11 -12.11
CA GLU A 233 -6.41 7.01 -13.53
C GLU A 233 -7.64 7.35 -14.38
N GLU A 234 -8.83 6.94 -13.94
CA GLU A 234 -10.10 7.21 -14.62
C GLU A 234 -10.46 8.70 -14.68
N THR A 235 -9.86 9.52 -13.80
CA THR A 235 -10.06 10.98 -13.77
C THR A 235 -9.08 11.73 -14.67
N LYS A 236 -8.11 11.04 -15.29
CA LYS A 236 -7.13 11.64 -16.20
C LYS A 236 -7.73 11.94 -17.56
N ASN A 237 -6.98 12.72 -18.35
CA ASN A 237 -7.32 12.98 -19.74
C ASN A 237 -6.85 11.82 -20.62
N ASN A 238 -7.76 11.26 -21.42
CA ASN A 238 -7.49 10.16 -22.37
C ASN A 238 -6.87 8.91 -21.74
N PRO A 239 -7.38 8.38 -20.63
CA PRO A 239 -6.87 7.14 -20.08
C PRO A 239 -7.18 5.99 -21.04
N LEU A 240 -6.31 4.98 -21.09
CA LEU A 240 -6.60 3.76 -21.84
C LEU A 240 -7.86 3.10 -21.25
N PRO A 241 -8.72 2.47 -22.07
CA PRO A 241 -9.91 1.81 -21.55
C PRO A 241 -9.54 0.59 -20.71
N TRP A 242 -10.42 0.26 -19.77
CA TRP A 242 -10.38 -1.02 -19.08
C TRP A 242 -10.76 -2.16 -20.04
N ASP A 243 -10.08 -3.29 -19.91
CA ASP A 243 -10.41 -4.55 -20.57
C ASP A 243 -9.89 -5.73 -19.74
N LYS A 244 -10.12 -6.95 -20.22
CA LYS A 244 -9.64 -8.19 -19.61
C LYS A 244 -9.09 -9.14 -20.66
N ILE A 245 -8.24 -10.07 -20.22
CA ILE A 245 -7.68 -11.15 -21.01
C ILE A 245 -8.03 -12.50 -20.40
N GLU A 246 -7.46 -13.57 -20.94
CA GLU A 246 -7.62 -14.92 -20.40
C GLU A 246 -6.97 -15.03 -19.01
N SER A 247 -7.64 -15.77 -18.12
CA SER A 247 -7.07 -16.12 -16.81
C SER A 247 -5.99 -17.18 -17.01
N LEU A 248 -4.94 -17.12 -16.20
CA LEU A 248 -3.95 -18.20 -16.12
C LEU A 248 -4.42 -19.30 -15.17
N ASP A 249 -3.80 -20.47 -15.31
CA ASP A 249 -3.86 -21.51 -14.31
C ASP A 249 -2.89 -21.16 -13.18
N PHE A 250 -3.42 -21.00 -11.97
CA PHE A 250 -2.63 -20.78 -10.75
C PHE A 250 -3.32 -21.46 -9.57
N LYS A 251 -2.54 -21.70 -8.51
CA LYS A 251 -3.05 -22.34 -7.30
C LYS A 251 -3.13 -21.31 -6.18
N ALA A 252 -4.36 -20.99 -5.77
CA ALA A 252 -4.59 -20.19 -4.57
C ALA A 252 -4.00 -20.88 -3.33
N HIS A 253 -3.53 -20.07 -2.38
CA HIS A 253 -2.91 -20.54 -1.13
C HIS A 253 -3.90 -21.31 -0.26
N THR A 254 -5.09 -20.74 -0.07
CA THR A 254 -6.20 -21.32 0.69
C THR A 254 -7.54 -20.75 0.19
N ASN A 255 -8.67 -21.20 0.74
CA ASN A 255 -9.94 -20.49 0.59
C ASN A 255 -10.01 -19.35 1.62
N PHE A 256 -9.69 -18.13 1.19
CA PHE A 256 -9.49 -17.01 2.11
C PHE A 256 -10.78 -16.20 2.40
N GLN A 257 -11.85 -16.47 1.66
CA GLN A 257 -13.13 -15.76 1.79
C GLN A 257 -13.83 -15.86 3.15
N PRO A 258 -13.81 -17.02 3.86
CA PRO A 258 -14.34 -17.10 5.23
C PRO A 258 -13.64 -16.13 6.18
N TYR A 259 -12.30 -16.07 6.14
CA TYR A 259 -11.50 -15.15 6.94
C TYR A 259 -11.87 -13.68 6.67
N ILE A 260 -11.97 -13.29 5.39
CA ILE A 260 -12.41 -11.93 5.02
C ILE A 260 -13.79 -11.62 5.61
N SER A 261 -14.72 -12.59 5.55
CA SER A 261 -16.09 -12.41 6.03
C SER A 261 -16.14 -12.21 7.56
N ASP A 262 -15.31 -12.93 8.31
CA ASP A 262 -15.23 -12.81 9.76
C ASP A 262 -14.60 -11.47 10.18
N VAL A 263 -13.49 -11.08 9.54
CA VAL A 263 -12.85 -9.78 9.77
C VAL A 263 -13.81 -8.62 9.45
N GLU A 264 -14.50 -8.68 8.31
CA GLU A 264 -15.46 -7.65 7.90
C GLU A 264 -16.63 -7.54 8.89
N LYS A 265 -17.16 -8.68 9.35
CA LYS A 265 -18.22 -8.72 10.37
C LYS A 265 -17.75 -8.06 11.67
N ASN A 266 -16.55 -8.39 12.15
CA ASN A 266 -16.00 -7.82 13.37
C ASN A 266 -15.74 -6.31 13.23
N TYR A 267 -15.22 -5.89 12.07
CA TYR A 267 -15.06 -4.47 11.75
C TYR A 267 -16.38 -3.71 11.76
N GLN A 268 -17.46 -4.25 11.16
CA GLN A 268 -18.77 -3.57 11.19
C GLN A 268 -19.33 -3.42 12.61
N ILE A 269 -19.09 -4.41 13.48
CA ILE A 269 -19.46 -4.33 14.90
C ILE A 269 -18.66 -3.20 15.58
N ARG A 270 -17.32 -3.23 15.49
CA ARG A 270 -16.44 -2.19 16.07
C ARG A 270 -16.81 -0.80 15.58
N LYS A 271 -17.01 -0.64 14.27
CA LYS A 271 -17.38 0.62 13.64
C LYS A 271 -18.67 1.21 14.20
N SER A 272 -19.65 0.40 14.61
CA SER A 272 -20.91 0.88 15.18
C SER A 272 -20.78 1.49 16.58
N GLU A 273 -19.68 1.19 17.27
CA GLU A 273 -19.42 1.64 18.64
C GLU A 273 -18.15 2.52 18.74
N ASN A 274 -17.39 2.65 17.64
CA ASN A 274 -16.11 3.37 17.63
C ASN A 274 -16.29 4.87 17.40
N ARG A 275 -16.23 5.61 18.51
CA ARG A 275 -16.33 7.07 18.48
C ARG A 275 -15.24 7.77 17.66
N ALA A 276 -14.02 7.23 17.61
CA ALA A 276 -12.94 7.83 16.81
C ALA A 276 -13.23 7.71 15.31
N LEU A 277 -13.74 6.55 14.85
CA LEU A 277 -14.18 6.38 13.47
C LEU A 277 -15.35 7.31 13.12
N ASP A 278 -16.31 7.49 14.02
CA ASP A 278 -17.41 8.44 13.80
C ASP A 278 -16.89 9.86 13.55
N VAL A 279 -15.98 10.33 14.42
CA VAL A 279 -15.38 11.67 14.30
C VAL A 279 -14.59 11.80 13.01
N LEU A 280 -13.84 10.77 12.62
CA LEU A 280 -13.10 10.72 11.36
C LEU A 280 -14.04 10.84 10.15
N ILE A 281 -15.13 10.07 10.14
CA ILE A 281 -16.12 10.09 9.06
C ILE A 281 -16.81 11.45 8.96
N GLU A 282 -17.19 12.05 10.09
CA GLU A 282 -17.74 13.41 10.13
C GLU A 282 -16.77 14.43 9.51
N ASP A 283 -15.48 14.35 9.84
CA ASP A 283 -14.44 15.22 9.28
C ASP A 283 -14.25 15.01 7.77
N ILE A 284 -14.29 13.76 7.29
CA ILE A 284 -14.21 13.42 5.86
C ILE A 284 -15.41 14.02 5.11
N THR A 285 -16.61 13.89 5.66
CA THR A 285 -17.82 14.45 5.06
C THR A 285 -17.75 15.97 4.97
N GLU A 286 -17.29 16.64 6.02
CA GLU A 286 -17.13 18.10 6.01
C GLU A 286 -16.06 18.54 5.00
N PHE A 287 -14.94 17.84 4.94
CA PHE A 287 -13.89 18.11 3.95
C PHE A 287 -14.43 18.01 2.52
N ARG A 288 -15.21 16.96 2.21
CA ARG A 288 -15.88 16.82 0.91
C ARG A 288 -16.86 17.95 0.62
N ASN A 289 -17.69 18.34 1.59
CA ASN A 289 -18.63 19.45 1.40
C ASN A 289 -17.89 20.77 1.07
N ILE A 290 -16.74 21.01 1.70
CA ILE A 290 -15.92 22.20 1.44
C ILE A 290 -15.23 22.10 0.07
N SER A 291 -14.73 20.93 -0.34
CA SER A 291 -14.01 20.75 -1.60
C SER A 291 -14.89 20.97 -2.83
N GLN A 292 -16.21 20.74 -2.71
CA GLN A 292 -17.18 21.00 -3.80
C GLN A 292 -17.39 22.50 -4.09
N VAL A 293 -16.91 23.41 -3.23
CA VAL A 293 -17.04 24.86 -3.44
C VAL A 293 -15.96 25.35 -4.42
N ASN A 294 -16.32 25.41 -5.70
CA ASN A 294 -15.42 25.80 -6.80
C ASN A 294 -15.32 27.32 -7.04
N SER A 295 -15.74 28.15 -6.09
CA SER A 295 -15.60 29.61 -6.19
C SER A 295 -15.05 30.18 -4.90
N VAL A 296 -14.27 31.26 -5.04
CA VAL A 296 -13.65 31.94 -3.91
C VAL A 296 -13.85 33.44 -4.05
N SER A 297 -14.27 34.08 -2.96
CA SER A 297 -14.36 35.54 -2.93
C SER A 297 -12.96 36.16 -2.98
N LEU A 298 -12.78 37.19 -3.82
CA LEU A 298 -11.55 37.99 -3.81
C LEU A 298 -11.62 39.17 -2.83
N ASN A 299 -12.74 39.34 -2.12
CA ASN A 299 -12.88 40.36 -1.11
C ASN A 299 -12.18 39.92 0.19
N MET A 300 -11.22 40.73 0.66
CA MET A 300 -10.40 40.41 1.84
C MET A 300 -11.24 40.22 3.11
N GLU A 301 -12.24 41.06 3.35
CA GLU A 301 -13.05 40.99 4.58
C GLU A 301 -13.96 39.76 4.59
N ILE A 302 -14.51 39.38 3.42
CA ILE A 302 -15.22 38.10 3.27
C ILE A 302 -14.26 36.94 3.55
N ARG A 303 -13.05 36.95 2.98
CA ARG A 303 -12.07 35.87 3.16
C ARG A 303 -11.57 35.72 4.58
N LYS A 304 -11.35 36.82 5.29
CA LYS A 304 -11.02 36.79 6.73
C LYS A 304 -12.17 36.18 7.53
N SER A 305 -13.41 36.65 7.31
CA SER A 305 -14.58 36.14 8.02
C SER A 305 -14.82 34.65 7.76
N GLU A 306 -14.66 34.19 6.51
CA GLU A 306 -14.72 32.77 6.15
C GLU A 306 -13.65 31.94 6.86
N ARG A 307 -12.39 32.39 6.82
CA ARG A 307 -11.27 31.71 7.48
C ARG A 307 -11.49 31.63 8.99
N ASP A 308 -11.86 32.73 9.62
CA ASP A 308 -12.01 32.81 11.07
C ASP A 308 -13.20 31.94 11.53
N ARG A 309 -14.32 31.95 10.77
CA ARG A 309 -15.44 31.03 10.99
C ARG A 309 -15.03 29.56 10.85
N ARG A 310 -14.29 29.21 9.80
CA ARG A 310 -13.80 27.83 9.58
C ARG A 310 -12.83 27.40 10.68
N SER A 311 -11.90 28.28 11.06
CA SER A 311 -10.93 28.02 12.12
C SER A 311 -11.63 27.80 13.47
N ALA A 312 -12.63 28.63 13.80
CA ALA A 312 -13.42 28.48 15.01
C ALA A 312 -14.25 27.19 15.00
N ALA A 313 -14.96 26.90 13.91
CA ALA A 313 -15.75 25.68 13.78
C ALA A 313 -14.89 24.40 13.84
N ASN A 314 -13.71 24.41 13.21
CA ASN A 314 -12.76 23.30 13.31
C ASN A 314 -12.21 23.16 14.72
N SER A 315 -11.86 24.26 15.38
CA SER A 315 -11.36 24.24 16.76
C SER A 315 -12.42 23.75 17.74
N GLU A 316 -13.67 24.21 17.63
CA GLU A 316 -14.78 23.78 18.48
C GLU A 316 -15.12 22.29 18.27
N ARG A 317 -15.21 21.85 17.01
CA ARG A 317 -15.47 20.46 16.66
C ARG A 317 -14.36 19.53 17.17
N ARG A 318 -13.11 19.96 17.06
CA ARG A 318 -11.93 19.15 17.41
C ARG A 318 -11.68 19.13 18.90
N LYS A 319 -11.62 20.29 19.56
CA LYS A 319 -11.24 20.38 20.98
C LYS A 319 -12.11 19.47 21.85
N GLY A 320 -13.43 19.60 21.76
CA GLY A 320 -14.33 18.79 22.60
C GLY A 320 -14.34 17.28 22.27
N LYS A 321 -14.10 16.89 21.01
CA LYS A 321 -14.21 15.49 20.57
C LYS A 321 -12.87 14.75 20.64
N LEU A 322 -11.78 15.39 20.25
CA LEU A 322 -10.43 14.83 20.24
C LEU A 322 -9.86 14.74 21.66
N GLU A 323 -10.08 15.74 22.52
CA GLU A 323 -9.67 15.68 23.94
C GLU A 323 -10.32 14.48 24.65
N GLN A 324 -11.61 14.20 24.37
CA GLN A 324 -12.32 13.03 24.91
C GLN A 324 -11.74 11.69 24.43
N LEU A 325 -11.03 11.70 23.31
CA LEU A 325 -10.36 10.54 22.72
C LEU A 325 -8.86 10.50 23.06
N GLY A 326 -8.37 11.39 23.93
CA GLY A 326 -6.96 11.44 24.34
C GLY A 326 -6.01 12.08 23.32
N PHE A 327 -6.54 12.82 22.34
CA PHE A 327 -5.75 13.61 21.41
C PHE A 327 -5.69 15.06 21.92
N GLU A 328 -4.58 15.42 22.57
CA GLU A 328 -4.31 16.77 23.09
C GLU A 328 -3.84 17.72 21.97
N ASP A 329 -3.70 19.03 22.30
CA ASP A 329 -3.35 20.11 21.35
C ASP A 329 -2.00 19.91 20.61
N ASP A 330 -1.17 18.93 21.01
CA ASP A 330 0.13 18.62 20.40
C ASP A 330 0.05 17.63 19.24
N LYS A 331 -1.02 16.84 19.12
CA LYS A 331 -1.23 15.92 17.98
C LYS A 331 -1.92 16.62 16.82
N SER A 332 -1.33 16.49 15.62
CA SER A 332 -1.94 17.01 14.41
C SER A 332 -3.17 16.18 14.00
N PHE A 333 -4.02 16.75 13.17
CA PHE A 333 -5.15 16.01 12.59
C PHE A 333 -4.71 14.83 11.74
N GLU A 334 -3.54 14.94 11.10
CA GLU A 334 -2.95 13.85 10.33
C GLU A 334 -2.54 12.69 11.25
N ASP A 335 -2.08 12.99 12.46
CA ASP A 335 -1.79 11.97 13.47
C ASP A 335 -3.08 11.27 13.92
N PHE A 336 -4.15 12.03 14.21
CA PHE A 336 -5.45 11.46 14.57
C PHE A 336 -6.02 10.53 13.48
N SER A 337 -6.05 11.00 12.23
CA SER A 337 -6.60 10.21 11.13
C SER A 337 -5.76 8.97 10.85
N THR A 338 -4.43 9.10 10.88
CA THR A 338 -3.50 8.00 10.67
C THR A 338 -3.60 6.96 11.78
N GLU A 339 -3.57 7.38 13.05
CA GLU A 339 -3.71 6.48 14.20
C GLU A 339 -5.06 5.77 14.20
N THR A 340 -6.15 6.45 13.88
CA THR A 340 -7.49 5.84 13.82
C THR A 340 -7.56 4.73 12.78
N ILE A 341 -7.02 4.98 11.57
CA ILE A 341 -7.01 3.99 10.47
C ILE A 341 -6.05 2.84 10.77
N LEU A 342 -4.87 3.13 11.31
CA LEU A 342 -3.90 2.10 11.68
C LEU A 342 -4.41 1.20 12.81
N ASN A 343 -5.07 1.77 13.81
CA ASN A 343 -5.67 0.99 14.90
C ASN A 343 -6.69 -0.02 14.37
N GLU A 344 -7.54 0.36 13.42
CA GLU A 344 -8.45 -0.60 12.79
C GLU A 344 -7.72 -1.65 11.95
N ALA A 345 -6.67 -1.27 11.22
CA ALA A 345 -5.85 -2.22 10.48
C ALA A 345 -5.21 -3.28 11.40
N TYR A 346 -4.70 -2.87 12.57
CA TYR A 346 -4.18 -3.81 13.57
C TYR A 346 -5.25 -4.75 14.10
N LEU A 347 -6.43 -4.22 14.44
CA LEU A 347 -7.53 -5.03 14.94
C LEU A 347 -8.04 -6.02 13.89
N MET A 348 -8.10 -5.63 12.61
CA MET A 348 -8.45 -6.53 11.50
C MET A 348 -7.46 -7.67 11.33
N VAL A 349 -6.18 -7.41 11.56
CA VAL A 349 -5.13 -8.43 11.52
C VAL A 349 -5.20 -9.34 12.75
N ILE A 350 -5.58 -8.83 13.92
CA ILE A 350 -5.86 -9.66 15.09
C ILE A 350 -7.07 -10.57 14.84
N ASP A 351 -8.16 -10.04 14.28
CA ASP A 351 -9.30 -10.86 13.86
C ASP A 351 -8.83 -12.00 12.92
N LEU A 352 -7.92 -11.68 11.99
CA LEU A 352 -7.35 -12.66 11.06
C LEU A 352 -6.52 -13.73 11.78
N ILE A 353 -5.68 -13.37 12.76
CA ILE A 353 -4.92 -14.32 13.58
C ILE A 353 -5.88 -15.26 14.33
N GLU A 354 -6.89 -14.70 14.99
CA GLU A 354 -7.85 -15.46 15.79
C GLU A 354 -8.66 -16.45 14.93
N SER A 355 -9.04 -16.04 13.71
CA SER A 355 -9.69 -16.95 12.77
C SER A 355 -8.77 -18.07 12.26
N TYR A 356 -7.46 -17.82 12.12
CA TYR A 356 -6.48 -18.85 11.76
C TYR A 356 -6.32 -19.91 12.86
N ASP A 357 -6.31 -19.48 14.12
CA ASP A 357 -6.12 -20.37 15.28
C ASP A 357 -7.29 -21.34 15.49
N GLU A 358 -8.53 -20.94 15.18
CA GLU A 358 -9.67 -21.85 15.18
C GLU A 358 -9.47 -23.04 14.20
N GLU A 359 -8.82 -22.82 13.04
CA GLU A 359 -8.51 -23.89 12.08
C GLU A 359 -7.24 -24.70 12.48
N TYR A 360 -6.23 -24.07 13.08
CA TYR A 360 -5.03 -24.75 13.60
C TYR A 360 -5.35 -25.70 14.76
N THR A 361 -6.33 -25.35 15.60
CA THR A 361 -6.81 -26.21 16.68
C THR A 361 -7.50 -27.48 16.13
N VAL A 362 -8.16 -27.38 14.97
CA VAL A 362 -8.81 -28.52 14.31
C VAL A 362 -7.79 -29.37 13.53
N ARG A 363 -6.82 -28.77 12.84
CA ARG A 363 -5.79 -29.53 12.08
C ARG A 363 -4.73 -30.22 12.95
N SER A 364 -4.45 -29.71 14.15
CA SER A 364 -3.58 -30.40 15.12
C SER A 364 -4.26 -31.61 15.79
N SER A 365 -5.59 -31.76 15.66
CA SER A 365 -6.34 -32.88 16.22
C SER A 365 -6.46 -34.11 15.30
N GLU A 366 -6.13 -33.99 14.01
CA GLU A 366 -6.18 -35.11 13.04
C GLU A 366 -4.79 -35.72 12.72
N GLY A 367 -3.73 -35.24 13.37
CA GLY A 367 -2.36 -35.71 13.18
C GLY A 367 -1.84 -36.57 14.33
N SER A 368 -2.21 -37.86 14.35
CA SER A 368 -1.60 -38.95 15.15
C SER A 368 -1.94 -39.01 16.64
N LEU A 369 -2.89 -39.87 17.00
CA LEU A 369 -2.84 -40.68 18.22
C LEU A 369 -3.52 -42.03 17.96
N VAL A 370 -2.73 -42.98 17.46
CA VAL A 370 -3.05 -44.40 17.59
C VAL A 370 -2.88 -44.76 19.07
N ILE A 371 -4.01 -44.89 19.78
CA ILE A 371 -4.07 -45.70 21.00
C ILE A 371 -5.14 -46.76 20.79
N SER A 372 -4.69 -47.97 20.50
CA SER A 372 -5.49 -49.17 20.61
C SER A 372 -6.02 -49.30 22.04
N LYS A 373 -7.33 -49.44 22.21
CA LYS A 373 -7.90 -50.15 23.35
C LYS A 373 -8.87 -51.22 22.83
N ASN A 374 -8.50 -52.47 23.11
CA ASN A 374 -9.39 -53.63 23.08
C ASN A 374 -10.52 -53.44 24.09
N GLN A 375 -11.73 -53.87 23.68
CA GLN A 375 -12.86 -54.48 24.40
C GLN A 375 -14.06 -54.36 23.45
N ASP A 376 -14.67 -55.40 22.89
CA ASP A 376 -14.76 -56.84 23.20
C ASP A 376 -14.54 -57.74 21.98
#